data_AF-A0AA49JG25-F1
#
_entry.id   AF-A0AA49JG25-F1
#
_cell.length_a   1.000
_cell.length_b   1.000
_cell.length_c   1.000
_cell.angle_alpha   90.00
_cell.angle_beta   90.00
_cell.angle_gamma   90.00
#
_symmetry.space_group_name_H-M   'P 1'
#
loop_
_entity.id
_entity.type
_entity.pdbx_description
1 polymer ?
#
loop_
_entity_poly.entity_id
_entity_poly.type
_entity_poly.pdbx_seq_one_letter_code
_entity_poly.pdbx_strand_id
1 'polypeptide(L)'
;MHVFQEIVSREQGPQECRFVIEKSLQTEDIQILKQELLASAETHAAVHIIIRKLDALELQALQWIMAFQRAAQTEGRRVLLELELSKALQTLVDQSGLASKFNWK
;
A
#
# COMPACT_ATOMS: atom_id res chain seq x y z
N MET A 1 -17.59 -13.48 -6.96
CA MET A 1 -17.04 -12.94 -5.69
C MET A 1 -15.70 -13.62 -5.43
N HIS A 2 -14.67 -12.88 -4.98
CA HIS A 2 -13.34 -13.32 -4.47
C HIS A 2 -12.03 -12.91 -5.19
N VAL A 3 -12.03 -12.02 -6.20
CA VAL A 3 -10.76 -11.61 -6.86
C VAL A 3 -9.84 -10.78 -5.93
N PHE A 4 -10.41 -9.96 -5.03
CA PHE A 4 -9.63 -9.07 -4.16
C PHE A 4 -8.71 -9.80 -3.17
N GLN A 5 -9.13 -10.96 -2.63
CA GLN A 5 -8.29 -11.76 -1.71
C GLN A 5 -7.13 -12.45 -2.42
N GLU A 6 -7.20 -12.62 -3.74
CA GLU A 6 -6.09 -13.13 -4.55
C GLU A 6 -5.05 -12.06 -4.90
N ILE A 7 -5.37 -10.79 -4.63
CA ILE A 7 -4.54 -9.61 -4.89
C ILE A 7 -3.94 -9.07 -3.59
N VAL A 8 -4.76 -9.06 -2.53
CA VAL A 8 -4.40 -8.50 -1.21
C VAL A 8 -4.54 -9.58 -0.14
N SER A 9 -3.42 -9.98 0.43
CA SER A 9 -3.39 -10.81 1.64
C SER A 9 -3.42 -9.92 2.86
N ARG A 10 -4.27 -10.24 3.84
CA ARG A 10 -4.42 -9.48 5.09
C ARG A 10 -3.99 -10.34 6.27
N GLU A 11 -3.02 -9.85 7.06
CA GLU A 11 -2.61 -10.47 8.32
C GLU A 11 -3.02 -9.54 9.47
N GLN A 12 -3.87 -10.01 10.38
CA GLN A 12 -4.35 -9.22 11.52
C GLN A 12 -3.67 -9.68 12.80
N GLY A 13 -2.93 -8.77 13.42
CA GLY A 13 -2.40 -8.90 14.77
C GLY A 13 -3.24 -8.10 15.77
N PRO A 14 -3.05 -8.32 17.08
CA PRO A 14 -3.81 -7.64 18.13
C PRO A 14 -3.60 -6.11 18.19
N GLN A 15 -2.55 -5.58 17.55
CA GLN A 15 -2.25 -4.14 17.52
C GLN A 15 -1.95 -3.61 16.11
N GLU A 16 -1.73 -4.50 15.15
CA GLU A 16 -1.32 -4.13 13.80
C GLU A 16 -2.12 -4.92 12.76
N CYS A 17 -2.44 -4.26 11.65
CA CYS A 17 -3.02 -4.93 10.48
C CYS A 17 -2.06 -4.77 9.30
N ARG A 18 -1.66 -5.89 8.70
CA ARG A 18 -0.78 -5.93 7.55
C ARG A 18 -1.58 -6.24 6.29
N PHE A 19 -1.34 -5.45 5.25
CA PHE A 19 -1.91 -5.61 3.91
C PHE A 19 -0.78 -5.87 2.95
N VAL A 20 -0.80 -7.02 2.27
CA VAL A 20 0.22 -7.42 1.30
C VAL A 20 -0.43 -7.47 -0.08
N ILE A 21 -0.08 -6.52 -0.93
CA ILE A 21 -0.55 -6.38 -2.30
C ILE A 21 0.46 -7.08 -3.22
N GLU A 22 0.05 -8.14 -3.91
CA GLU A 22 0.94 -9.00 -4.72
C GLU A 22 0.67 -8.96 -6.23
N LYS A 23 -0.35 -8.21 -6.66
CA LYS A 23 -0.73 -8.04 -8.07
C LYS A 23 -1.10 -6.59 -8.35
N SER A 24 -1.13 -6.23 -9.63
CA SER A 24 -1.61 -4.91 -10.07
C SER A 24 -3.05 -4.70 -9.59
N LEU A 25 -3.27 -3.59 -8.88
CA LEU A 25 -4.58 -3.15 -8.44
C LEU A 25 -5.29 -2.49 -9.61
N GLN A 26 -6.49 -2.96 -9.96
CA GLN A 26 -7.35 -2.24 -10.90
C GLN A 26 -8.13 -1.13 -10.17
N THR A 27 -8.75 -0.22 -10.91
CA THR A 27 -9.57 0.87 -10.36
C THR A 27 -10.59 0.40 -9.31
N GLU A 28 -11.21 -0.76 -9.52
CA GLU A 28 -12.18 -1.35 -8.59
C GLU A 28 -11.50 -1.87 -7.32
N ASP A 29 -10.36 -2.57 -7.44
CA ASP A 29 -9.57 -3.06 -6.30
C ASP A 29 -9.04 -1.91 -5.46
N ILE A 30 -8.65 -0.80 -6.10
CA ILE A 30 -8.21 0.41 -5.42
C ILE A 30 -9.32 0.89 -4.48
N GLN A 31 -10.58 0.96 -4.93
CA GLN A 31 -11.69 1.41 -4.10
C GLN A 31 -11.93 0.50 -2.89
N ILE A 32 -11.88 -0.82 -3.10
CA ILE A 32 -12.02 -1.81 -2.03
C ILE A 32 -10.87 -1.67 -1.02
N LEU A 33 -9.64 -1.53 -1.50
CA LEU A 33 -8.46 -1.31 -0.67
C LEU A 33 -8.60 -0.03 0.17
N LYS A 34 -9.19 1.05 -0.38
CA LYS A 34 -9.44 2.26 0.43
C LYS A 34 -10.32 1.98 1.62
N GLN A 35 -11.43 1.28 1.39
CA GLN A 35 -12.39 0.98 2.45
C GLN A 35 -11.76 0.09 3.53
N GLU A 36 -11.03 -0.94 3.12
CA GLU A 36 -10.33 -1.85 4.04
C GLU A 36 -9.26 -1.12 4.88
N LEU A 37 -8.48 -0.23 4.26
CA LEU A 37 -7.46 0.54 4.95
C LEU A 37 -8.05 1.55 5.92
N LEU A 38 -9.14 2.23 5.55
CA LEU A 38 -9.85 3.15 6.44
C LEU A 38 -10.42 2.42 7.65
N ALA A 39 -11.14 1.31 7.43
CA ALA A 39 -11.69 0.49 8.51
C ALA A 39 -10.60 -0.07 9.43
N SER A 40 -9.45 -0.47 8.86
CA SER A 40 -8.32 -0.98 9.64
C SER A 40 -7.62 0.12 10.43
N ALA A 41 -7.49 1.32 9.86
CA ALA A 41 -6.91 2.47 10.53
C ALA A 41 -7.79 3.05 11.66
N GLU A 42 -9.06 2.67 11.75
CA GLU A 42 -9.94 3.00 12.88
C GLU A 42 -9.85 1.97 14.02
N THR A 43 -9.53 0.71 13.68
CA THR A 43 -9.61 -0.42 14.61
C THR A 43 -8.25 -0.88 15.13
N HIS A 44 -7.16 -0.59 14.41
CA HIS A 44 -5.81 -1.03 14.76
C HIS A 44 -4.90 0.16 15.07
N ALA A 45 -3.98 -0.03 16.01
CA ALA A 45 -3.02 1.00 16.39
C ALA A 45 -1.99 1.29 15.28
N ALA A 46 -1.69 0.29 14.45
CA ALA A 46 -0.83 0.43 13.28
C ALA A 46 -1.40 -0.30 12.06
N VAL A 47 -1.18 0.27 10.87
CA VAL A 47 -1.49 -0.37 9.58
C VAL A 47 -0.21 -0.44 8.77
N HIS A 48 0.17 -1.63 8.34
CA HIS A 48 1.34 -1.87 7.53
C HIS A 48 0.92 -2.30 6.12
N ILE A 49 1.26 -1.50 5.12
CA ILE A 49 0.95 -1.75 3.71
C ILE A 49 2.24 -2.17 3.03
N ILE A 50 2.23 -3.35 2.42
CA ILE A 50 3.34 -3.91 1.67
C ILE A 50 2.90 -4.13 0.24
N ILE A 51 3.65 -3.57 -0.70
CA ILE A 51 3.39 -3.69 -2.12
C ILE A 51 4.55 -4.46 -2.73
N ARG A 52 4.30 -5.70 -3.17
CA ARG A 52 5.32 -6.58 -3.75
C ARG A 52 4.85 -7.20 -5.06
N LYS A 53 5.79 -7.71 -5.86
CA LYS A 53 5.50 -8.47 -7.10
C LYS A 53 4.59 -7.75 -8.11
N LEU A 54 4.62 -6.42 -8.14
CA LEU A 54 3.93 -5.68 -9.19
C LEU A 54 4.59 -5.94 -10.54
N ASP A 55 3.83 -6.48 -11.50
CA ASP A 55 4.25 -6.57 -12.91
C ASP A 55 4.16 -5.20 -13.59
N ALA A 56 3.18 -4.40 -13.17
CA ALA A 56 2.99 -3.02 -13.59
C ALA A 56 2.71 -2.15 -12.37
N LEU A 57 3.37 -0.99 -12.31
CA LEU A 57 3.11 0.00 -11.27
C LEU A 57 2.08 1.00 -11.79
N GLU A 58 0.84 0.87 -11.33
CA GLU A 58 -0.14 1.94 -11.54
C GLU A 58 0.21 3.13 -10.65
N LEU A 59 0.74 4.18 -11.28
CA LEU A 59 1.15 5.41 -10.59
C LEU A 59 0.02 6.01 -9.75
N GLN A 60 -1.24 5.89 -10.19
CA GLN A 60 -2.41 6.38 -9.48
C GLN A 60 -2.63 5.64 -8.15
N ALA A 61 -2.48 4.32 -8.13
CA ALA A 61 -2.59 3.52 -6.91
C ALA A 61 -1.50 3.91 -5.91
N LEU A 62 -0.26 4.02 -6.39
CA LEU A 62 0.87 4.43 -5.55
C LEU A 62 0.69 5.84 -4.98
N GLN A 63 0.26 6.80 -5.80
CA GLN A 63 -0.02 8.17 -5.38
C GLN A 63 -1.09 8.22 -4.30
N TRP A 64 -2.15 7.42 -4.45
CA TRP A 64 -3.21 7.35 -3.45
C TRP A 64 -2.73 6.74 -2.14
N ILE A 65 -1.99 5.62 -2.18
CA ILE A 65 -1.47 4.96 -0.97
C ILE A 65 -0.52 5.90 -0.21
N MET A 66 0.33 6.64 -0.92
CA MET A 66 1.18 7.68 -0.31
C MET A 66 0.36 8.81 0.32
N ALA A 67 -0.67 9.29 -0.38
CA ALA A 67 -1.53 10.35 0.14
C ALA A 67 -2.27 9.88 1.41
N PHE A 68 -2.76 8.64 1.41
CA PHE A 68 -3.38 8.00 2.56
C PHE A 68 -2.41 7.88 3.75
N GLN A 69 -1.19 7.38 3.52
CA GLN A 69 -0.17 7.29 4.56
C GLN A 69 0.10 8.67 5.19
N ARG A 70 0.24 9.71 4.35
CA ARG A 70 0.50 11.07 4.83
C ARG A 70 -0.67 11.63 5.62
N ALA A 71 -1.91 11.45 5.16
CA ALA A 71 -3.10 11.88 5.89
C ALA A 71 -3.22 11.17 7.25
N ALA A 72 -2.99 9.86 7.26
CA ALA A 72 -3.01 9.07 8.49
C ALA A 72 -1.92 9.53 9.48
N GLN A 73 -0.71 9.84 9.00
CA GLN A 73 0.37 10.42 9.82
C GLN A 73 0.00 11.79 10.42
N THR A 74 -0.67 12.65 9.65
CA THR A 74 -1.14 13.96 10.17
C THR A 74 -2.19 13.81 11.27
N GLU A 75 -2.93 12.71 11.27
CA GLU A 75 -3.90 12.36 12.31
C GLU A 75 -3.28 11.56 13.47
N GLY A 76 -1.96 11.38 13.49
CA GLY A 76 -1.25 10.63 14.53
C GLY A 76 -1.39 9.11 14.41
N ARG A 77 -1.93 8.59 13.30
CA ARG A 77 -2.05 7.15 13.05
C ARG A 77 -0.75 6.60 12.47
N ARG A 78 -0.38 5.40 12.90
CA ARG A 78 0.87 4.76 12.49
C ARG A 78 0.66 3.91 11.23
N VAL A 79 0.80 4.54 10.06
CA VAL A 79 0.78 3.84 8.76
C VAL A 79 2.19 3.67 8.21
N LEU A 80 2.59 2.42 8.03
CA LEU A 80 3.84 2.01 7.42
C LEU A 80 3.58 1.59 5.98
N LEU A 81 4.41 2.07 5.05
CA LEU A 81 4.36 1.69 3.64
C LEU A 81 5.72 1.08 3.26
N GLU A 82 5.69 -0.15 2.78
CA GLU A 82 6.84 -0.91 2.29
C GLU A 82 6.62 -1.27 0.82
N LEU A 83 7.65 -1.07 0.00
CA LEU A 83 7.60 -1.27 -1.45
C LEU A 83 8.71 -2.22 -1.87
N GLU A 84 8.35 -3.46 -2.15
CA GLU A 84 9.22 -4.49 -2.71
C GLU A 84 9.03 -4.53 -4.23
N LEU A 85 9.59 -3.52 -4.90
CA LEU A 85 9.53 -3.41 -6.36
C LEU A 85 10.65 -4.21 -7.03
N SER A 86 10.40 -4.70 -8.25
CA SER A 86 11.46 -5.24 -9.10
C SER A 86 12.46 -4.12 -9.48
N LYS A 87 13.72 -4.47 -9.81
CA LYS A 87 14.74 -3.47 -10.20
C LYS A 87 14.28 -2.53 -11.33
N ALA A 88 13.50 -3.05 -12.28
CA ALA A 88 12.97 -2.26 -13.38
C ALA A 88 11.99 -1.19 -12.89
N LEU A 89 11.08 -1.55 -11.97
CA LEU A 89 10.12 -0.60 -11.39
C LEU A 89 10.80 0.37 -10.40
N GLN A 90 11.79 -0.09 -9.62
CA GLN A 90 12.60 0.81 -8.79
C GLN A 90 13.25 1.91 -9.64
N THR A 91 13.84 1.53 -10.78
CA THR A 91 14.46 2.48 -11.71
C THR A 91 13.45 3.51 -12.23
N LEU A 92 12.21 3.11 -12.53
CA LEU A 92 11.16 4.03 -12.96
C LEU A 92 10.72 4.99 -11.84
N VAL A 93 10.65 4.51 -10.60
CA VAL A 93 10.29 5.32 -9.42
C VAL A 93 11.42 6.30 -9.03
N ASP A 94 12.67 5.89 -9.21
CA ASP A 94 13.85 6.74 -9.09
C ASP A 94 13.83 7.86 -10.13
N GLN A 95 13.56 7.52 -11.39
CA GLN A 95 13.45 8.49 -12.47
C GLN A 95 12.26 9.44 -12.31
N SER A 96 11.18 9.02 -11.65
CA SER A 96 10.01 9.88 -11.39
C SER A 96 10.20 10.84 -10.21
N GLY A 97 11.37 10.84 -9.55
CA GLY A 97 11.66 11.68 -8.37
C GLY A 97 10.87 11.27 -7.11
N LEU A 98 10.15 10.15 -7.15
CA LEU A 98 9.36 9.65 -6.03
C LEU A 98 10.20 8.85 -5.04
N ALA A 99 11.42 8.44 -5.44
CA ALA A 99 12.37 7.72 -4.60
C ALA A 99 12.72 8.39 -3.28
N SER A 100 12.76 9.72 -3.24
CA SER A 100 13.00 10.49 -2.01
C SER A 100 11.92 10.25 -0.93
N LYS A 101 10.77 9.70 -1.30
CA LYS A 101 9.65 9.38 -0.41
C LYS A 101 9.64 7.92 0.05
N PHE A 102 10.54 7.09 -0.49
CA PHE A 102 10.61 5.67 -0.17
C PHE A 102 11.89 5.36 0.59
N ASN A 103 11.76 4.60 1.68
CA ASN A 103 12.89 4.13 2.46
C ASN A 103 13.27 2.75 1.92
N TRP A 104 14.16 2.71 0.93
CA TRP A 104 14.62 1.47 0.31
C TRP A 104 15.40 0.65 1.35
N LYS A 105 15.05 -0.63 1.51
CA LYS A 105 15.72 -1.54 2.45
C LYS A 105 16.18 -2.80 1.74
#